data_AF-A0AA36D260-F1
#
_entry.id   AF-A0AA36D260-F1
#
_cell.length_a   1.000
_cell.length_b   1.000
_cell.length_c   1.000
_cell.angle_alpha   90.00
_cell.angle_beta   90.00
_cell.angle_gamma   90.00
#
_symmetry.space_group_name_H-M   'P 1'
#
loop_
_entity.id
_entity.type
_entity.pdbx_description
1 polymer ?
#
loop_
_entity_poly.entity_id
_entity_poly.type
_entity_poly.pdbx_seq_one_letter_code
_entity_poly.pdbx_strand_id
1 'polypeptide(L)'
;MTFSRTKNKREMPWPTVGTCCEMVADIDCAKNKVNTKIAKIVETEKGYEQSTVDTPKFNLMANLAISEDSEKQVDVVHVTVKGRTGKLNFTDAIRKAVADCYAKRPVSLGGVFIIRKGKAKLHVMPDFPACPWNTEDEITDKWLRYFEMSAPLVCCTVMHSSDPGHQLRMEHTHCFSSHGDAGHYHYDTTPDEVEYEGWFAPAIRVYRIDKI
;
A
#
# COMPACT_ATOMS: atom_id res chain seq x y z
N MET A 1 2.95 30.66 -10.42
CA MET A 1 3.68 30.83 -9.14
C MET A 1 4.85 29.88 -9.13
N THR A 2 6.06 30.40 -9.23
CA THR A 2 7.33 29.68 -9.21
C THR A 2 7.72 29.42 -7.75
N PHE A 3 7.72 28.16 -7.31
CA PHE A 3 8.24 27.83 -5.98
C PHE A 3 9.77 27.70 -6.03
N SER A 4 10.41 28.64 -5.35
CA SER A 4 11.83 28.69 -5.02
C SER A 4 12.26 27.44 -4.24
N ARG A 5 13.33 26.79 -4.71
CA ARG A 5 14.11 25.79 -3.94
C ARG A 5 14.74 26.48 -2.73
N THR A 6 14.08 26.44 -1.59
CA THR A 6 14.73 26.74 -0.30
C THR A 6 15.33 25.45 0.29
N LYS A 7 16.56 25.61 0.78
CA LYS A 7 17.52 24.58 1.18
C LYS A 7 17.26 23.97 2.57
N ASN A 8 16.02 23.93 3.05
CA ASN A 8 15.71 23.45 4.40
C ASN A 8 14.79 22.22 4.35
N LYS A 9 15.35 21.11 4.85
CA LYS A 9 14.74 19.85 5.30
C LYS A 9 13.22 19.74 5.07
N ARG A 10 12.86 18.92 4.08
CA ARG A 10 11.48 18.59 3.73
C ARG A 10 10.92 17.62 4.75
N GLU A 11 9.82 18.04 5.37
CA GLU A 11 9.09 17.30 6.39
C GLU A 11 8.45 16.07 5.75
N MET A 12 8.71 14.89 6.33
CA MET A 12 7.96 13.63 6.20
C MET A 12 7.13 13.42 7.49
N PRO A 13 6.53 12.27 7.89
CA PRO A 13 6.16 12.09 9.31
C PRO A 13 7.41 11.99 10.22
N TRP A 14 8.53 12.56 9.78
CA TRP A 14 9.79 12.73 10.48
C TRP A 14 9.64 13.28 11.90
N PRO A 15 8.72 14.22 12.23
CA PRO A 15 8.57 14.66 13.61
C PRO A 15 8.14 13.55 14.57
N THR A 16 7.49 12.49 14.06
CA THR A 16 7.00 11.37 14.90
C THR A 16 7.91 10.15 14.81
N VAL A 17 8.29 9.73 13.59
CA VAL A 17 9.08 8.50 13.37
C VAL A 17 10.59 8.77 13.28
N GLY A 18 11.00 9.97 12.85
CA GLY A 18 12.41 10.35 12.70
C GLY A 18 13.12 9.81 11.45
N THR A 19 12.43 9.07 10.58
CA THR A 19 12.96 8.51 9.33
C THR A 19 11.82 8.17 8.36
N CYS A 20 12.14 7.85 7.11
CA CYS A 20 11.19 7.33 6.14
C CYS A 20 10.63 5.97 6.54
N CYS A 21 9.38 5.72 6.17
CA CYS A 21 8.71 4.46 6.45
C CYS A 21 7.56 4.19 5.49
N GLU A 22 7.27 2.91 5.26
CA GLU A 22 5.99 2.49 4.70
C GLU A 22 4.91 2.53 5.76
N MET A 23 3.69 2.91 5.39
CA MET A 23 2.59 3.09 6.33
C MET A 23 1.36 2.29 5.92
N VAL A 24 0.83 1.47 6.83
CA VAL A 24 -0.52 0.91 6.72
C VAL A 24 -1.42 1.71 7.66
N ALA A 25 -2.20 2.63 7.10
CA ALA A 25 -3.12 3.46 7.87
C ALA A 25 -4.30 2.64 8.40
N ASP A 26 -4.52 2.72 9.72
CA ASP A 26 -5.65 2.12 10.41
C ASP A 26 -6.16 3.15 11.42
N ILE A 27 -7.22 3.86 11.05
CA ILE A 27 -7.72 5.03 11.77
C ILE A 27 -9.23 4.96 11.83
N ASP A 28 -9.77 4.99 13.05
CA ASP A 28 -11.17 5.26 13.33
C ASP A 28 -11.29 6.73 13.77
N CYS A 29 -11.64 7.60 12.82
CA CYS A 29 -11.80 9.03 13.06
C CYS A 29 -12.95 9.35 14.02
N ALA A 30 -14.00 8.52 14.07
CA ALA A 30 -15.17 8.76 14.93
C ALA A 30 -14.84 8.47 16.39
N LYS A 31 -14.02 7.45 16.65
CA LYS A 31 -13.56 7.08 18.00
C LYS A 31 -12.21 7.71 18.36
N ASN A 32 -11.64 8.53 17.47
CA ASN A 32 -10.29 9.09 17.59
C ASN A 32 -9.24 8.02 17.96
N LYS A 33 -9.33 6.86 17.32
CA LYS A 33 -8.46 5.70 17.57
C LYS A 33 -7.53 5.52 16.38
N VAL A 34 -6.23 5.46 16.64
CA VAL A 34 -5.21 5.18 15.64
C VAL A 34 -4.49 3.89 15.98
N ASN A 35 -4.32 3.04 14.98
CA ASN A 35 -3.59 1.77 15.08
C ASN A 35 -2.66 1.55 13.87
N THR A 36 -2.27 2.66 13.23
CA THR A 36 -1.38 2.69 12.06
C THR A 36 -0.11 1.87 12.29
N LYS A 37 0.19 0.99 11.34
CA LYS A 37 1.43 0.20 11.33
C LYS A 37 2.43 0.87 10.41
N ILE A 38 3.71 0.82 10.77
CA ILE A 38 4.79 1.32 9.92
C ILE A 38 5.88 0.28 9.76
N ALA A 39 6.60 0.33 8.64
CA ALA A 39 7.85 -0.38 8.41
C ALA A 39 8.96 0.59 8.06
N LYS A 40 10.10 0.50 8.72
CA LYS A 40 11.29 1.34 8.47
C LYS A 40 12.55 0.50 8.34
N ILE A 41 13.55 1.01 7.65
CA ILE A 41 14.88 0.39 7.58
C ILE A 41 15.61 0.56 8.90
N VAL A 42 16.27 -0.50 9.36
CA VAL A 42 17.12 -0.51 10.55
C VAL A 42 18.39 -1.32 10.28
N GLU A 43 19.46 -1.04 11.02
CA GLU A 43 20.73 -1.77 10.94
C GLU A 43 20.69 -3.05 11.78
N THR A 44 19.81 -3.98 11.41
CA THR A 44 19.71 -5.33 12.00
C THR A 44 19.91 -6.39 10.91
N GLU A 45 20.08 -7.65 11.31
CA GLU A 45 20.15 -8.78 10.36
C GLU A 45 18.91 -8.86 9.46
N LYS A 46 17.73 -8.55 10.01
CA LYS A 46 16.46 -8.49 9.27
C LYS A 46 16.42 -7.30 8.30
N GLY A 47 17.11 -6.20 8.63
CA GLY A 47 17.23 -5.00 7.80
C GLY A 47 16.03 -4.04 7.82
N TYR A 48 14.95 -4.41 8.52
CA TYR A 48 13.76 -3.57 8.71
C TYR A 48 13.05 -3.92 10.03
N GLU A 49 12.22 -2.98 10.50
CA GLU A 49 11.44 -3.10 11.71
C GLU A 49 10.01 -2.63 11.47
N GLN A 50 9.04 -3.41 11.96
CA GLN A 50 7.65 -3.01 12.06
C GLN A 50 7.35 -2.42 13.44
N SER A 51 6.58 -1.33 13.50
CA SER A 51 6.04 -0.81 14.77
C SER A 51 4.64 -0.23 14.59
N THR A 52 3.97 0.11 15.69
CA THR A 52 2.67 0.81 15.69
C THR A 52 2.87 2.23 16.14
N VAL A 53 2.21 3.17 15.47
CA VAL A 53 2.23 4.60 15.84
C VAL A 53 0.82 5.10 16.11
N ASP A 54 0.70 5.97 17.11
CA ASP A 54 -0.55 6.61 17.50
C ASP A 54 -0.64 8.02 16.88
N THR A 55 -0.52 8.09 15.55
CA THR A 55 -0.63 9.34 14.79
C THR A 55 -1.33 9.12 13.45
N PRO A 56 -2.30 9.97 13.08
CA PRO A 56 -2.95 9.90 11.77
C PRO A 56 -2.11 10.58 10.67
N LYS A 57 -0.94 11.13 11.02
CA LYS A 57 -0.12 11.92 10.10
C LYS A 57 0.61 10.99 9.13
N PHE A 58 0.56 11.35 7.85
CA PHE A 58 1.36 10.76 6.78
C PHE A 58 2.05 11.87 5.98
N ASN A 59 2.89 11.51 5.02
CA ASN A 59 3.52 12.47 4.13
C ASN A 59 3.70 11.92 2.71
N LEU A 60 3.98 12.82 1.77
CA LEU A 60 4.19 12.63 0.34
C LEU A 60 2.95 12.15 -0.40
N MET A 61 2.44 10.96 -0.08
CA MET A 61 1.26 10.41 -0.72
C MET A 61 0.52 9.40 0.18
N ALA A 62 -0.77 9.26 -0.06
CA ALA A 62 -1.58 8.18 0.48
C ALA A 62 -2.67 7.79 -0.52
N ASN A 63 -2.95 6.49 -0.59
CA ASN A 63 -4.12 5.93 -1.25
C ASN A 63 -4.99 5.33 -0.14
N LEU A 64 -6.12 5.97 0.14
CA LEU A 64 -6.94 5.62 1.30
C LEU A 64 -8.31 5.12 0.83
N ALA A 65 -8.71 3.96 1.36
CA ALA A 65 -10.11 3.53 1.36
C ALA A 65 -10.76 4.05 2.65
N ILE A 66 -11.84 4.81 2.51
CA ILE A 66 -12.56 5.41 3.63
C ILE A 66 -14.00 4.93 3.57
N SER A 67 -14.49 4.41 4.69
CA SER A 67 -15.87 4.01 4.87
C SER A 67 -16.46 4.65 6.12
N GLU A 68 -17.78 4.69 6.20
CA GLU A 68 -18.47 4.99 7.45
C GLU A 68 -18.32 3.79 8.40
N ASP A 69 -18.26 4.07 9.70
CA ASP A 69 -18.45 3.04 10.71
C ASP A 69 -19.94 2.68 10.71
N SER A 70 -20.29 1.56 10.09
CA SER A 70 -21.67 1.10 10.08
C SER A 70 -21.81 -0.12 10.95
N GLU A 71 -22.58 0.00 12.04
CA GLU A 71 -23.18 -1.17 12.73
C GLU A 71 -24.07 -2.00 11.78
N LYS A 72 -24.41 -1.45 10.62
CA LYS A 72 -25.15 -2.12 9.56
C LYS A 72 -24.21 -3.03 8.78
N GLN A 73 -24.63 -4.27 8.61
CA GLN A 73 -24.00 -5.22 7.71
C GLN A 73 -24.04 -4.66 6.28
N VAL A 74 -22.87 -4.55 5.65
CA VAL A 74 -22.72 -4.17 4.25
C VAL A 74 -22.20 -5.34 3.44
N ASP A 75 -22.69 -5.48 2.22
CA ASP A 75 -22.21 -6.50 1.30
C ASP A 75 -20.84 -6.11 0.76
N VAL A 76 -19.92 -7.08 0.77
CA VAL A 76 -18.57 -6.95 0.22
C VAL A 76 -18.29 -8.13 -0.71
N VAL A 77 -17.38 -7.94 -1.66
CA VAL A 77 -16.91 -9.03 -2.51
C VAL A 77 -15.86 -9.81 -1.75
N HIS A 78 -16.18 -11.05 -1.36
CA HIS A 78 -15.24 -12.00 -0.78
C HIS A 78 -14.57 -12.83 -1.88
N VAL A 79 -13.25 -12.86 -1.86
CA VAL A 79 -12.42 -13.55 -2.87
C VAL A 79 -11.48 -14.50 -2.16
N THR A 80 -11.53 -15.78 -2.52
CA THR A 80 -10.57 -16.81 -2.07
C THR A 80 -9.89 -17.42 -3.28
N VAL A 81 -8.56 -17.38 -3.32
CA VAL A 81 -7.76 -17.92 -4.43
C VAL A 81 -6.58 -18.70 -3.88
N LYS A 82 -6.25 -19.83 -4.51
CA LYS A 82 -5.07 -20.65 -4.19
C LYS A 82 -4.33 -20.99 -5.47
N GLY A 83 -3.00 -20.91 -5.43
CA GLY A 83 -2.13 -21.21 -6.55
C GLY A 83 -2.25 -20.17 -7.67
N ARG A 84 -1.19 -19.40 -7.90
CA ARG A 84 -1.12 -18.46 -9.02
C ARG A 84 -0.61 -19.18 -10.27
N THR A 85 -1.50 -19.37 -11.24
CA THR A 85 -1.19 -20.01 -12.53
C THR A 85 -0.84 -19.03 -13.65
N GLY A 86 -1.03 -17.73 -13.42
CA GLY A 86 -0.79 -16.66 -14.38
C GLY A 86 0.37 -15.74 -14.01
N LYS A 87 0.64 -14.76 -14.90
CA LYS A 87 1.71 -13.77 -14.69
C LYS A 87 1.32 -12.61 -13.78
N LEU A 88 0.02 -12.32 -13.64
CA LEU A 88 -0.48 -11.19 -12.85
C LEU A 88 -0.45 -11.52 -11.37
N ASN A 89 -0.02 -10.57 -10.55
CA ASN A 89 -0.18 -10.65 -9.10
C ASN A 89 -1.68 -10.60 -8.72
N PHE A 90 -1.99 -10.77 -7.44
CA PHE A 90 -3.38 -10.87 -6.99
C PHE A 90 -4.22 -9.63 -7.31
N THR A 91 -3.69 -8.45 -7.02
CA THR A 91 -4.33 -7.15 -7.19
C THR A 91 -4.46 -6.75 -8.66
N ASP A 92 -3.44 -6.96 -9.48
CA ASP A 92 -3.48 -6.76 -10.93
C ASP A 92 -4.49 -7.68 -11.61
N ALA A 93 -4.60 -8.94 -11.16
CA ALA A 93 -5.59 -9.87 -11.70
C ALA A 93 -7.02 -9.36 -11.46
N ILE A 94 -7.31 -8.88 -10.25
CA ILE A 94 -8.60 -8.24 -9.92
C ILE A 94 -8.81 -7.00 -10.78
N ARG A 95 -7.81 -6.11 -10.82
CA ARG A 95 -7.87 -4.83 -11.54
C ARG A 95 -8.15 -5.04 -13.02
N LYS A 96 -7.46 -6.00 -13.65
CA LYS A 96 -7.69 -6.39 -15.04
C LYS A 96 -9.09 -6.95 -15.25
N ALA A 97 -9.55 -7.87 -14.41
CA ALA A 97 -10.89 -8.45 -14.56
C ALA A 97 -12.00 -7.39 -14.47
N VAL A 98 -11.85 -6.43 -13.55
CA VAL A 98 -12.78 -5.29 -13.41
C VAL A 98 -12.70 -4.37 -14.64
N ALA A 99 -11.51 -4.07 -15.14
CA ALA A 99 -11.32 -3.26 -16.34
C ALA A 99 -11.96 -3.91 -17.58
N ASP A 100 -11.77 -5.21 -17.76
CA ASP A 100 -12.35 -5.97 -18.88
C ASP A 100 -13.90 -5.97 -18.81
N CYS A 101 -14.47 -6.08 -17.60
CA CYS A 101 -15.92 -6.11 -17.39
C CYS A 101 -16.59 -4.74 -17.61
N TYR A 102 -15.96 -3.65 -17.14
CA TYR A 102 -16.58 -2.31 -17.13
C TYR A 102 -16.03 -1.37 -18.21
N ALA A 103 -15.04 -1.82 -18.99
CA ALA A 103 -14.44 -1.14 -20.13
C ALA A 103 -14.10 0.34 -19.83
N LYS A 104 -14.87 1.28 -20.39
CA LYS A 104 -14.62 2.72 -20.27
C LYS A 104 -15.09 3.32 -18.95
N ARG A 105 -15.84 2.59 -18.12
CA ARG A 105 -16.33 3.09 -16.83
C ARG A 105 -15.27 2.81 -15.75
N PRO A 106 -14.61 3.83 -15.18
CA PRO A 106 -13.66 3.62 -14.10
C PRO A 106 -14.36 3.04 -12.88
N VAL A 107 -13.77 2.01 -12.30
CA VAL A 107 -14.21 1.38 -11.05
C VAL A 107 -13.03 1.37 -10.12
N SER A 108 -13.22 1.89 -8.91
CA SER A 108 -12.20 1.88 -7.87
C SER A 108 -12.64 0.95 -6.76
N LEU A 109 -11.72 0.14 -6.25
CA LEU A 109 -11.94 -0.79 -5.17
C LEU A 109 -11.00 -0.45 -4.01
N GLY A 110 -11.52 -0.56 -2.79
CA GLY A 110 -10.74 -0.56 -1.57
C GLY A 110 -11.04 -1.82 -0.78
N GLY A 111 -10.08 -2.30 0.00
CA GLY A 111 -10.31 -3.48 0.81
C GLY A 111 -9.09 -3.98 1.55
N VAL A 112 -9.28 -5.13 2.18
CA VAL A 112 -8.23 -5.86 2.89
C VAL A 112 -8.19 -7.27 2.35
N PHE A 113 -6.98 -7.80 2.16
CA PHE A 113 -6.77 -9.21 1.90
C PHE A 113 -5.65 -9.76 2.76
N ILE A 114 -5.67 -11.07 2.94
CA ILE A 114 -4.70 -11.81 3.73
C ILE A 114 -3.98 -12.75 2.77
N ILE A 115 -2.66 -12.68 2.76
CA ILE A 115 -1.83 -13.76 2.21
C ILE A 115 -1.77 -14.81 3.30
N ARG A 116 -2.58 -15.87 3.18
CA ARG A 116 -2.73 -16.94 4.19
C ARG A 116 -1.55 -17.90 4.20
N LYS A 117 -0.98 -18.17 3.03
CA LYS A 117 0.15 -19.07 2.82
C LYS A 117 1.05 -18.52 1.70
N GLY A 118 2.32 -18.85 1.75
CA GLY A 118 3.33 -18.46 0.77
C GLY A 118 4.17 -17.26 1.24
N LYS A 119 4.86 -16.65 0.30
CA LYS A 119 5.71 -15.47 0.52
C LYS A 119 5.44 -14.41 -0.53
N ALA A 120 5.80 -13.17 -0.21
CA ALA A 120 5.67 -12.04 -1.11
C ALA A 120 6.91 -11.16 -1.12
N LYS A 121 7.21 -10.59 -2.29
CA LYS A 121 8.20 -9.54 -2.45
C LYS A 121 7.58 -8.23 -2.00
N LEU A 122 8.11 -7.68 -0.91
CA LEU A 122 7.74 -6.37 -0.39
C LEU A 122 8.94 -5.44 -0.45
N HIS A 123 8.71 -4.13 -0.42
CA HIS A 123 9.78 -3.16 -0.21
C HIS A 123 9.55 -2.29 1.02
N VAL A 124 10.63 -1.76 1.57
CA VAL A 124 10.62 -0.70 2.58
C VAL A 124 11.56 0.40 2.11
N MET A 125 11.06 1.63 2.01
CA MET A 125 11.86 2.77 1.57
C MET A 125 12.89 3.20 2.62
N PRO A 126 14.17 3.41 2.25
CA PRO A 126 15.13 4.12 3.08
C PRO A 126 14.85 5.63 3.11
N ASP A 127 15.69 6.37 3.85
CA ASP A 127 15.66 7.84 3.79
C ASP A 127 15.94 8.37 2.38
N PHE A 128 15.33 9.52 2.07
CA PHE A 128 15.54 10.20 0.79
C PHE A 128 17.02 10.56 0.61
N PRO A 129 17.58 10.36 -0.59
CA PRO A 129 18.93 10.78 -0.89
C PRO A 129 19.06 12.32 -0.85
N ALA A 130 20.29 12.79 -0.65
CA ALA A 130 20.59 14.22 -0.66
C ALA A 130 20.46 14.87 -2.05
N CYS A 131 20.54 14.07 -3.12
CA CYS A 131 20.39 14.51 -4.51
C CYS A 131 19.12 13.91 -5.14
N PRO A 132 18.49 14.61 -6.11
CA PRO A 132 17.40 14.04 -6.89
C PRO A 132 17.86 12.83 -7.71
N TRP A 133 16.94 11.91 -7.98
CA TRP A 133 17.15 10.84 -8.96
C TRP A 133 17.08 11.38 -10.38
N ASN A 134 17.85 10.76 -11.27
CA ASN A 134 17.85 11.07 -12.70
C ASN A 134 16.95 10.12 -13.50
N THR A 135 16.76 8.88 -13.02
CA THR A 135 15.98 7.83 -13.68
C THR A 135 15.14 7.05 -12.68
N GLU A 136 14.09 6.39 -13.18
CA GLU A 136 13.26 5.50 -12.35
C GLU A 136 14.06 4.29 -11.84
N ASP A 137 14.99 3.76 -12.63
CA ASP A 137 15.86 2.64 -12.23
C ASP A 137 16.72 2.98 -10.99
N GLU A 138 17.10 4.24 -10.79
CA GLU A 138 17.80 4.64 -9.55
C GLU A 138 16.90 4.50 -8.32
N ILE A 139 15.58 4.63 -8.50
CA ILE A 139 14.58 4.44 -7.44
C ILE A 139 14.36 2.94 -7.25
N THR A 140 14.03 2.21 -8.32
CA THR A 140 13.59 0.80 -8.23
C THR A 140 14.72 -0.18 -7.99
N ASP A 141 15.93 0.07 -8.49
CA ASP A 141 16.98 -0.95 -8.46
C ASP A 141 18.07 -0.64 -7.43
N LYS A 142 18.19 0.63 -7.02
CA LYS A 142 19.29 1.09 -6.15
C LYS A 142 18.82 1.60 -4.79
N TRP A 143 17.71 2.32 -4.73
CA TRP A 143 17.26 2.96 -3.50
C TRP A 143 16.27 2.11 -2.72
N LEU A 144 15.20 1.63 -3.34
CA LEU A 144 14.22 0.78 -2.65
C LEU A 144 14.88 -0.51 -2.15
N ARG A 145 14.59 -0.88 -0.89
CA ARG A 145 15.05 -2.14 -0.32
C ARG A 145 13.96 -3.18 -0.37
N TYR A 146 14.24 -4.27 -1.06
CA TYR A 146 13.29 -5.36 -1.27
C TYR A 146 13.59 -6.52 -0.33
N PHE A 147 12.51 -7.14 0.12
CA PHE A 147 12.52 -8.26 1.05
C PHE A 147 11.53 -9.32 0.59
N GLU A 148 11.87 -10.58 0.83
CA GLU A 148 10.90 -11.66 0.75
C GLU A 148 10.29 -11.84 2.14
N MET A 149 9.00 -11.54 2.28
CA MET A 149 8.26 -11.59 3.55
C MET A 149 7.27 -12.77 3.54
N SER A 150 7.07 -13.39 4.69
CA SER A 150 6.30 -14.64 4.78
C SER A 150 4.87 -14.40 5.25
N ALA A 151 3.93 -15.20 4.76
CA ALA A 151 2.58 -15.28 5.30
C ALA A 151 2.58 -15.72 6.78
N PRO A 152 1.59 -15.33 7.59
CA PRO A 152 0.41 -14.54 7.21
C PRO A 152 0.67 -13.03 7.14
N LEU A 153 0.30 -12.41 6.01
CA LEU A 153 0.38 -10.95 5.80
C LEU A 153 -1.03 -10.38 5.65
N VAL A 154 -1.37 -9.36 6.45
CA VAL A 154 -2.58 -8.54 6.28
C VAL A 154 -2.24 -7.38 5.38
N CYS A 155 -2.92 -7.27 4.23
CA CYS A 155 -2.65 -6.31 3.19
C CYS A 155 -3.84 -5.38 2.97
N CYS A 156 -3.64 -4.08 3.10
CA CYS A 156 -4.62 -3.05 2.80
C CYS A 156 -4.33 -2.50 1.41
N THR A 157 -5.35 -2.48 0.55
CA THR A 157 -5.18 -2.13 -0.86
C THR A 157 -6.21 -1.13 -1.36
N VAL A 158 -5.75 -0.26 -2.26
CA VAL A 158 -6.58 0.60 -3.11
C VAL A 158 -6.17 0.34 -4.56
N MET A 159 -7.15 0.08 -5.41
CA MET A 159 -6.92 -0.21 -6.83
C MET A 159 -7.99 0.42 -7.71
N HIS A 160 -7.63 0.79 -8.93
CA HIS A 160 -8.51 1.45 -9.89
C HIS A 160 -8.48 0.69 -11.21
N SER A 161 -9.60 0.43 -11.89
CA SER A 161 -9.60 -0.27 -13.18
C SER A 161 -8.98 0.56 -14.31
N SER A 162 -9.19 1.86 -14.29
CA SER A 162 -8.65 2.83 -15.25
C SER A 162 -8.50 4.22 -14.61
N ASP A 163 -7.62 5.05 -15.17
CA ASP A 163 -7.47 6.44 -14.75
C ASP A 163 -8.34 7.36 -15.63
N PRO A 164 -9.29 8.12 -15.05
CA PRO A 164 -10.08 9.10 -15.79
C PRO A 164 -9.33 10.42 -16.14
N GLY A 165 -8.01 10.49 -15.96
CA GLY A 165 -7.19 11.68 -16.23
C GLY A 165 -6.72 12.41 -14.96
N HIS A 166 -6.78 11.74 -13.81
CA HIS A 166 -6.44 12.30 -12.50
C HIS A 166 -5.03 11.92 -12.02
N GLN A 167 -4.25 11.19 -12.82
CA GLN A 167 -2.94 10.66 -12.44
C GLN A 167 -3.07 9.82 -11.17
N LEU A 168 -3.96 8.85 -11.22
CA LEU A 168 -4.22 7.93 -10.12
C LEU A 168 -3.08 6.91 -10.04
N ARG A 169 -2.66 6.60 -8.81
CA ARG A 169 -1.82 5.42 -8.57
C ARG A 169 -2.70 4.18 -8.74
N MET A 170 -2.56 3.50 -9.88
CA MET A 170 -3.51 2.46 -10.29
C MET A 170 -3.67 1.31 -9.29
N GLU A 171 -2.61 0.98 -8.58
CA GLU A 171 -2.59 0.01 -7.49
C GLU A 171 -1.65 0.50 -6.40
N HIS A 172 -2.09 0.39 -5.15
CA HIS A 172 -1.24 0.63 -4.00
C HIS A 172 -1.64 -0.29 -2.85
N THR A 173 -0.72 -1.17 -2.45
CA THR A 173 -0.96 -2.18 -1.42
C THR A 173 0.17 -2.19 -0.41
N HIS A 174 -0.13 -1.93 0.86
CA HIS A 174 0.82 -2.11 1.96
C HIS A 174 0.34 -3.25 2.87
N CYS A 175 1.29 -4.01 3.41
CA CYS A 175 0.99 -5.12 4.31
C CYS A 175 1.72 -4.99 5.64
N PHE A 176 1.20 -5.70 6.64
CA PHE A 176 1.80 -5.91 7.96
C PHE A 176 1.48 -7.32 8.49
N SER A 177 2.15 -7.73 9.57
CA SER A 177 1.89 -9.02 10.21
C SER A 177 2.01 -8.97 11.73
N SER A 178 1.62 -10.07 12.38
CA SER A 178 1.84 -10.28 13.82
C SER A 178 3.28 -10.69 14.16
N HIS A 179 4.09 -11.08 13.17
CA HIS A 179 5.49 -11.48 13.32
C HIS A 179 6.48 -10.41 12.82
N GLY A 180 5.99 -9.18 12.61
CA GLY A 180 6.81 -8.01 12.32
C GLY A 180 7.29 -7.89 10.88
N ASP A 181 6.59 -8.51 9.92
CA ASP A 181 6.82 -8.32 8.48
C ASP A 181 5.86 -7.24 7.98
N ALA A 182 6.38 -6.18 7.38
CA ALA A 182 5.57 -5.09 6.84
C ALA A 182 6.29 -4.34 5.72
N GLY A 183 5.52 -3.75 4.80
CA GLY A 183 6.05 -2.96 3.70
C GLY A 183 5.09 -2.85 2.54
N HIS A 184 5.58 -2.36 1.42
CA HIS A 184 4.80 -2.20 0.19
C HIS A 184 4.87 -3.47 -0.68
N TYR A 185 3.71 -4.05 -0.98
CA TYR A 185 3.58 -5.29 -1.74
C TYR A 185 3.87 -5.10 -3.23
N HIS A 186 4.58 -6.08 -3.83
CA HIS A 186 4.75 -6.18 -5.28
C HIS A 186 4.03 -7.40 -5.86
N TYR A 187 4.36 -8.59 -5.38
CA TYR A 187 3.80 -9.86 -5.87
C TYR A 187 4.19 -11.03 -4.95
N ASP A 188 3.47 -12.16 -5.02
CA ASP A 188 3.95 -13.40 -4.40
C ASP A 188 5.19 -13.97 -5.10
N THR A 189 6.07 -14.60 -4.32
CA THR A 189 7.27 -15.30 -4.81
C THR A 189 7.14 -16.82 -4.76
N THR A 190 6.05 -17.34 -4.20
CA THR A 190 5.73 -18.77 -4.08
C THR A 190 4.41 -19.10 -4.79
N PRO A 191 4.33 -18.95 -6.13
CA PRO A 191 3.06 -19.00 -6.86
C PRO A 191 2.29 -20.31 -6.68
N ASP A 192 2.97 -21.45 -6.60
CA ASP A 192 2.30 -22.76 -6.55
C ASP A 192 1.57 -23.03 -5.24
N GLU A 193 1.97 -22.34 -4.16
CA GLU A 193 1.42 -22.56 -2.81
C GLU A 193 0.73 -21.34 -2.21
N VAL A 194 0.77 -20.19 -2.88
CA VAL A 194 0.18 -18.95 -2.34
C VAL A 194 -1.33 -19.11 -2.17
N GLU A 195 -1.83 -18.64 -1.03
CA GLU A 195 -3.26 -18.60 -0.74
C GLU A 195 -3.65 -17.17 -0.35
N TYR A 196 -4.64 -16.62 -1.05
CA TYR A 196 -5.19 -15.29 -0.81
C TYR A 196 -6.64 -15.40 -0.35
N GLU A 197 -7.01 -14.54 0.61
CA GLU A 197 -8.39 -14.33 1.03
C GLU A 197 -8.63 -12.83 1.22
N GLY A 198 -9.60 -12.23 0.52
CA GLY A 198 -9.82 -10.79 0.58
C GLY A 198 -11.27 -10.36 0.53
N TRP A 199 -11.51 -9.14 1.02
CA TRP A 199 -12.81 -8.49 1.08
C TRP A 199 -12.69 -7.10 0.48
N PHE A 200 -13.50 -6.83 -0.55
CA PHE A 200 -13.40 -5.60 -1.33
C PHE A 200 -14.76 -4.93 -1.48
N ALA A 201 -14.75 -3.60 -1.45
CA ALA A 201 -15.92 -2.76 -1.72
C ALA A 201 -15.60 -1.77 -2.85
N PRO A 202 -16.57 -1.50 -3.74
CA PRO A 202 -16.44 -0.43 -4.72
C PRO A 202 -16.55 0.94 -4.05
N ALA A 203 -15.69 1.88 -4.47
CA ALA A 203 -15.78 3.26 -4.03
C ALA A 203 -16.94 3.97 -4.74
N ILE A 204 -17.80 4.64 -3.95
CA ILE A 204 -18.87 5.49 -4.48
C ILE A 204 -18.36 6.84 -5.00
N ARG A 205 -17.20 7.28 -4.50
CA ARG A 205 -16.55 8.55 -4.83
C ARG A 205 -15.03 8.38 -4.73
N VAL A 206 -14.31 9.11 -5.57
CA VAL A 206 -12.85 9.21 -5.51
C VAL A 206 -12.48 10.69 -5.39
N TYR A 207 -11.66 11.02 -4.40
CA TYR A 207 -11.14 12.36 -4.20
C TYR A 207 -9.65 12.38 -4.52
N ARG A 208 -9.24 13.25 -5.46
CA ARG A 208 -7.82 13.53 -5.74
C ARG A 208 -7.45 14.86 -5.12
N ILE A 209 -6.71 14.81 -4.02
CA ILE A 209 -6.28 15.97 -3.24
C ILE A 209 -4.82 16.25 -3.56
N ASP A 210 -4.44 17.53 -3.69
CA ASP A 210 -3.07 17.98 -3.92
C ASP A 210 -2.40 17.28 -5.13
N LYS A 211 -2.99 17.50 -6.32
CA LYS A 211 -2.46 16.98 -7.58
C LYS A 211 -1.29 17.85 -8.03
N ILE A 212 -0.10 17.27 -8.06
CA ILE A 212 1.14 17.85 -8.60
C ILE A 212 1.21 17.56 -10.09
#